data_AF-A0A1G0T6J4-F1
#
_entry.id   AF-A0A1G0T6J4-F1
#
_cell.length_a   1.000
_cell.length_b   1.000
_cell.length_c   1.000
_cell.angle_alpha   90.00
_cell.angle_beta   90.00
_cell.angle_gamma   90.00
#
_symmetry.space_group_name_H-M   'P 1'
#
loop_
_entity.id
_entity.type
_entity.pdbx_description
1 polymer ?
#
loop_
_entity_poly.entity_id
_entity_poly.type
_entity_poly.pdbx_seq_one_letter_code
_entity_poly.pdbx_strand_id
1 'polypeptide(L)'
;MGNEAPDSGTDDKMSQENNFLAYGAITSRLLDADYMCIAKSGIGIMISWFPLIMPEYYYRLNPDDPASNWNFDEYIPDVVVINLLQNDSWLIGNLNPVPDSSQRVAAYVDFIRTIRSRHPNAFIVCSLGSMDATKVGSPWPGYIESAVQFVHAADNDTNITTFFFPFDPAWTKHPRVRHHLIMGQNLADHISDKMGWVTGIENIFTTQSPNNFELLQNYPNPFNPSTKIKYSVPRVGARCIVPVQLIVYDVLGNEMVTLVNEHKPAGKYEVEFSANHLSSGTYFYELRAGDFISVKKMLLVK
;
A
#
# COMPACT_ATOMS: atom_id res chain seq x y z
N MET A 1 -5.61 11.98 12.46
CA MET A 1 -6.01 10.83 13.32
C MET A 1 -4.79 10.19 13.98
N GLY A 2 -4.99 9.55 15.14
CA GLY A 2 -3.93 9.11 16.05
C GLY A 2 -3.06 7.94 15.56
N ASN A 3 -2.13 8.17 14.63
CA ASN A 3 -1.23 7.12 14.12
C ASN A 3 -0.26 6.55 15.18
N GLU A 4 0.07 7.32 16.22
CA GLU A 4 0.91 6.89 17.36
C GLU A 4 0.11 6.24 18.50
N ALA A 5 -1.22 6.15 18.38
CA ALA A 5 -2.04 5.50 19.39
C ALA A 5 -1.72 3.99 19.47
N PRO A 6 -1.87 3.36 20.65
CA PRO A 6 -1.79 1.91 20.75
C PRO A 6 -2.86 1.24 19.88
N ASP A 7 -2.66 -0.01 19.47
CA ASP A 7 -3.61 -0.73 18.61
C ASP A 7 -5.03 -0.82 19.24
N SER A 8 -5.08 -0.95 20.58
CA SER A 8 -6.32 -0.90 21.36
C SER A 8 -6.91 0.50 21.57
N GLY A 9 -6.14 1.57 21.28
CA GLY A 9 -6.52 2.97 21.51
C GLY A 9 -7.56 3.52 20.54
N THR A 10 -8.08 4.70 20.88
CA THR A 10 -8.96 5.52 20.03
C THR A 10 -8.17 6.34 19.01
N ASP A 11 -8.86 6.93 18.03
CA ASP A 11 -8.24 7.65 16.89
C ASP A 11 -8.44 9.17 16.96
N ASP A 12 -8.98 9.68 18.07
CA ASP A 12 -9.55 11.02 18.24
C ASP A 12 -8.64 12.01 18.98
N LYS A 13 -7.50 11.54 19.52
CA LYS A 13 -6.59 12.40 20.29
C LYS A 13 -5.59 13.08 19.38
N MET A 14 -5.64 14.41 19.35
CA MET A 14 -4.69 15.25 18.63
C MET A 14 -3.23 14.98 19.03
N SER A 15 -2.97 14.68 20.30
CA SER A 15 -1.62 14.37 20.82
C SER A 15 -1.02 13.07 20.27
N GLN A 16 -1.79 12.27 19.54
CA GLN A 16 -1.36 11.01 18.93
C GLN A 16 -1.22 11.14 17.41
N GLU A 17 -1.45 12.32 16.86
CA GLU A 17 -1.33 12.60 15.43
C GLU A 17 0.06 13.13 15.11
N ASN A 18 0.80 12.39 14.30
CA ASN A 18 2.15 12.74 13.94
C ASN A 18 2.36 12.67 12.43
N ASN A 19 2.32 13.84 11.79
CA ASN A 19 2.47 13.94 10.34
C ASN A 19 3.88 13.51 9.87
N PHE A 20 4.90 13.64 10.72
CA PHE A 20 6.25 13.15 10.39
C PHE A 20 6.30 11.64 10.20
N LEU A 21 5.42 10.91 10.88
CA LEU A 21 5.24 9.45 10.78
C LEU A 21 4.10 9.04 9.83
N ALA A 22 3.53 9.98 9.08
CA ALA A 22 2.57 9.67 8.03
C ALA A 22 3.27 9.12 6.78
N TYR A 23 2.56 8.29 6.02
CA TYR A 23 3.11 7.62 4.84
C TYR A 23 3.68 8.58 3.80
N GLY A 24 3.08 9.77 3.61
CA GLY A 24 3.57 10.79 2.69
C GLY A 24 4.95 11.32 3.08
N ALA A 25 5.13 11.68 4.36
CA ALA A 25 6.41 12.13 4.88
C ALA A 25 7.47 11.01 4.92
N ILE A 26 7.06 9.76 5.16
CA ILE A 26 7.95 8.60 5.06
C ILE A 26 8.41 8.41 3.61
N THR A 27 7.47 8.45 2.66
CA THR A 27 7.75 8.32 1.22
C THR A 27 8.77 9.35 0.77
N SER A 28 8.58 10.63 1.13
CA SER A 28 9.48 11.70 0.69
C SER A 28 10.91 11.51 1.21
N ARG A 29 11.07 11.09 2.48
CA ARG A 29 12.40 10.78 3.04
C ARG A 29 13.07 9.59 2.37
N LEU A 30 12.30 8.57 1.98
CA LEU A 30 12.83 7.42 1.23
C LEU A 30 13.29 7.80 -0.19
N LEU A 31 12.67 8.83 -0.76
CA LEU A 31 12.99 9.37 -2.09
C LEU A 31 14.00 10.52 -2.06
N ASP A 32 14.48 10.93 -0.88
CA ASP A 32 15.29 12.14 -0.68
C ASP A 32 14.64 13.40 -1.31
N ALA A 33 13.32 13.53 -1.13
CA ALA A 33 12.50 14.58 -1.72
C ALA A 33 11.92 15.53 -0.66
N ASP A 34 11.79 16.81 -1.04
CA ASP A 34 10.97 17.76 -0.31
C ASP A 34 9.49 17.34 -0.29
N TYR A 35 8.75 17.82 0.71
CA TYR A 35 7.39 17.36 0.98
C TYR A 35 6.45 18.50 1.38
N MET A 36 5.34 18.59 0.64
CA MET A 36 4.19 19.42 0.98
C MET A 36 2.95 18.53 1.21
N CYS A 37 2.25 18.76 2.32
CA CYS A 37 1.04 18.01 2.68
C CYS A 37 -0.19 18.93 2.69
N ILE A 38 -1.14 18.68 1.79
CA ILE A 38 -2.45 19.35 1.78
C ILE A 38 -3.50 18.30 2.19
N ALA A 39 -3.79 18.25 3.49
CA ALA A 39 -4.71 17.27 4.05
C ALA A 39 -5.59 17.87 5.15
N LYS A 40 -6.81 17.35 5.26
CA LYS A 40 -7.73 17.65 6.36
C LYS A 40 -8.51 16.38 6.70
N SER A 41 -8.44 15.93 7.95
CA SER A 41 -9.20 14.75 8.38
C SER A 41 -10.69 14.97 8.13
N GLY A 42 -11.35 13.96 7.55
CA GLY A 42 -12.77 14.02 7.23
C GLY A 42 -13.14 14.72 5.91
N ILE A 43 -12.16 15.23 5.15
CA ILE A 43 -12.42 15.85 3.84
C ILE A 43 -12.66 14.82 2.74
N GLY A 44 -13.58 15.09 1.84
CA GLY A 44 -13.82 14.34 0.61
C GLY A 44 -13.81 15.23 -0.63
N ILE A 45 -13.99 14.61 -1.79
CA ILE A 45 -14.04 15.33 -3.08
C ILE A 45 -15.45 15.89 -3.33
N MET A 46 -16.47 15.06 -3.12
CA MET A 46 -17.88 15.41 -3.33
C MET A 46 -18.58 15.77 -2.01
N ILE A 47 -18.19 15.11 -0.91
CA ILE A 47 -18.79 15.31 0.39
C ILE A 47 -17.77 15.07 1.51
N SER A 48 -17.79 15.93 2.52
CA SER A 48 -16.96 15.85 3.72
C SER A 48 -17.83 15.75 4.97
N TRP A 49 -17.21 15.46 6.13
CA TRP A 49 -17.87 15.52 7.44
C TRP A 49 -18.24 16.94 7.90
N PHE A 50 -17.90 17.93 7.09
CA PHE A 50 -18.15 19.36 7.24
C PHE A 50 -18.44 19.96 5.85
N PRO A 51 -18.92 21.21 5.73
CA PRO A 51 -19.32 21.76 4.42
C PRO A 51 -18.19 21.86 3.38
N LEU A 52 -16.94 22.05 3.83
CA LEU A 52 -15.78 22.26 2.95
C LEU A 52 -15.31 20.97 2.26
N ILE A 53 -15.13 21.00 0.95
CA ILE A 53 -14.62 19.87 0.14
C ILE A 53 -13.20 20.13 -0.38
N MET A 54 -12.49 19.07 -0.76
CA MET A 54 -11.09 19.16 -1.18
C MET A 54 -10.87 20.09 -2.39
N PRO A 55 -11.72 20.11 -3.43
CA PRO A 55 -11.56 21.06 -4.54
C PRO A 55 -11.53 22.52 -4.10
N GLU A 56 -12.25 22.88 -3.04
CA GLU A 56 -12.24 24.24 -2.47
C GLU A 56 -11.06 24.47 -1.51
N TYR A 57 -10.69 23.44 -0.74
CA TYR A 57 -9.60 23.49 0.23
C TYR A 57 -8.23 23.60 -0.43
N TYR A 58 -8.04 22.90 -1.55
CA TYR A 58 -6.76 22.79 -2.26
C TYR A 58 -6.16 24.15 -2.67
N TYR A 59 -7.01 25.14 -2.95
CA TYR A 59 -6.57 26.47 -3.34
C TYR A 59 -6.10 27.34 -2.17
N ARG A 60 -6.37 26.95 -0.93
CA ARG A 60 -6.25 27.87 0.21
C ARG A 60 -4.87 27.83 0.84
N LEU A 61 -4.31 29.02 1.13
CA LEU A 61 -3.16 29.15 2.03
C LEU A 61 -3.63 29.05 3.49
N ASN A 62 -4.62 29.85 3.88
CA ASN A 62 -5.31 29.70 5.15
C ASN A 62 -6.60 28.87 4.94
N PRO A 63 -6.69 27.66 5.52
CA PRO A 63 -7.83 26.78 5.29
C PRO A 63 -9.18 27.35 5.72
N ASP A 64 -9.20 28.25 6.70
CA ASP A 64 -10.41 28.83 7.27
C ASP A 64 -10.85 30.13 6.58
N ASP A 65 -10.04 30.66 5.67
CA ASP A 65 -10.33 31.87 4.90
C ASP A 65 -10.54 31.54 3.41
N PRO A 66 -11.77 31.60 2.88
CA PRO A 66 -12.05 31.30 1.47
C PRO A 66 -11.46 32.32 0.49
N ALA A 67 -11.04 33.50 0.94
CA ALA A 67 -10.36 34.48 0.10
C ALA A 67 -8.83 34.28 0.08
N SER A 68 -8.31 33.47 1.00
CA SER A 68 -6.88 33.15 1.07
C SER A 68 -6.53 32.14 -0.02
N ASN A 69 -5.61 32.51 -0.91
CA ASN A 69 -5.16 31.66 -2.01
C ASN A 69 -3.67 31.32 -1.86
N TRP A 70 -3.32 30.05 -2.07
CA TRP A 70 -1.95 29.59 -2.19
C TRP A 70 -1.35 30.07 -3.50
N ASN A 71 -0.09 30.51 -3.45
CA ASN A 71 0.68 30.82 -4.65
C ASN A 71 1.37 29.53 -5.16
N PHE A 72 0.81 28.92 -6.20
CA PHE A 72 1.32 27.67 -6.76
C PHE A 72 2.70 27.78 -7.40
N ASP A 73 3.21 29.00 -7.63
CA ASP A 73 4.57 29.22 -8.14
C ASP A 73 5.64 29.08 -7.04
N GLU A 74 5.26 29.06 -5.75
CA GLU A 74 6.21 28.90 -4.64
C GLU A 74 6.68 27.45 -4.44
N TYR A 75 5.95 26.47 -4.95
CA TYR A 75 6.30 25.06 -4.85
C TYR A 75 5.84 24.28 -6.09
N ILE A 76 6.79 23.82 -6.89
CA ILE A 76 6.54 23.07 -8.13
C ILE A 76 6.92 21.60 -7.88
N PRO A 77 5.95 20.70 -7.66
CA PRO A 77 6.24 19.30 -7.42
C PRO A 77 6.57 18.55 -8.71
N ASP A 78 7.54 17.63 -8.65
CA ASP A 78 7.72 16.60 -9.68
C ASP A 78 6.62 15.53 -9.63
N VAL A 79 6.10 15.25 -8.43
CA VAL A 79 5.08 14.21 -8.19
C VAL A 79 3.97 14.75 -7.30
N VAL A 80 2.71 14.49 -7.69
CA VAL A 80 1.54 14.76 -6.86
C VAL A 80 0.83 13.45 -6.53
N VAL A 81 0.63 13.18 -5.25
CA VAL A 81 -0.10 11.99 -4.78
C VAL A 81 -1.48 12.41 -4.27
N ILE A 82 -2.54 11.88 -4.87
CA ILE A 82 -3.93 12.12 -4.46
C ILE A 82 -4.40 10.88 -3.69
N ASN A 83 -4.69 10.99 -2.39
CA ASN A 83 -5.28 9.90 -1.60
C ASN A 83 -6.58 10.38 -0.95
N LEU A 84 -7.69 10.23 -1.68
CA LEU A 84 -9.02 10.75 -1.34
C LEU A 84 -10.10 9.74 -1.73
N LEU A 85 -11.36 10.06 -1.41
CA LEU A 85 -12.57 9.22 -1.55
C LEU A 85 -12.89 8.29 -0.37
N GLN A 86 -12.03 8.20 0.65
CA GLN A 86 -12.37 7.43 1.85
C GLN A 86 -13.62 7.99 2.55
N ASN A 87 -13.69 9.32 2.75
CA ASN A 87 -14.86 9.93 3.39
C ASN A 87 -16.09 9.93 2.48
N ASP A 88 -15.89 10.19 1.18
CA ASP A 88 -16.94 10.06 0.17
C ASP A 88 -17.57 8.65 0.24
N SER A 89 -16.76 7.60 0.43
CA SER A 89 -17.25 6.23 0.55
C SER A 89 -18.23 5.98 1.68
N TRP A 90 -18.10 6.73 2.78
CA TRP A 90 -19.01 6.63 3.92
C TRP A 90 -20.19 7.58 3.81
N LEU A 91 -20.03 8.71 3.13
CA LEU A 91 -20.96 9.82 3.18
C LEU A 91 -21.81 10.00 1.91
N ILE A 92 -21.45 9.37 0.78
CA ILE A 92 -22.08 9.66 -0.52
C ILE A 92 -23.60 9.48 -0.51
N GLY A 93 -24.11 8.56 0.31
CA GLY A 93 -25.55 8.30 0.47
C GLY A 93 -26.33 9.45 1.12
N ASN A 94 -25.64 10.43 1.71
CA ASN A 94 -26.24 11.61 2.34
C ASN A 94 -26.47 12.76 1.34
N LEU A 95 -25.94 12.68 0.12
CA LEU A 95 -26.23 13.65 -0.93
C LEU A 95 -27.60 13.40 -1.55
N ASN A 96 -28.26 14.47 -2.00
CA ASN A 96 -29.56 14.38 -2.67
C ASN A 96 -29.59 15.27 -3.93
N PRO A 97 -29.67 14.70 -5.14
CA PRO A 97 -29.65 13.26 -5.43
C PRO A 97 -28.30 12.62 -5.07
N VAL A 98 -28.29 11.32 -4.75
CA VAL A 98 -27.04 10.56 -4.56
C VAL A 98 -26.37 10.44 -5.92
N PRO A 99 -25.09 10.88 -6.08
CA PRO A 99 -24.39 10.77 -7.35
C PRO A 99 -24.28 9.33 -7.82
N ASP A 100 -24.58 9.10 -9.10
CA ASP A 100 -24.36 7.80 -9.75
C ASP A 100 -22.87 7.55 -10.03
N SER A 101 -22.54 6.36 -10.54
CA SER A 101 -21.15 5.99 -10.85
C SER A 101 -20.48 6.95 -11.84
N SER A 102 -21.20 7.45 -12.84
CA SER A 102 -20.62 8.37 -13.84
C SER A 102 -20.31 9.74 -13.23
N GLN A 103 -21.18 10.22 -12.36
CA GLN A 103 -20.99 11.50 -11.65
C GLN A 103 -19.83 11.42 -10.64
N ARG A 104 -19.64 10.26 -9.98
CA ARG A 104 -18.49 10.04 -9.08
C ARG A 104 -17.17 10.03 -9.83
N VAL A 105 -17.13 9.38 -10.99
CA VAL A 105 -15.97 9.39 -11.88
C VAL A 105 -15.68 10.81 -12.37
N ALA A 106 -16.71 11.53 -12.84
CA ALA A 106 -16.57 12.91 -13.30
C ALA A 106 -16.00 13.84 -12.22
N ALA A 107 -16.49 13.75 -10.97
CA ALA A 107 -15.98 14.55 -9.87
C ALA A 107 -14.47 14.32 -9.60
N TYR A 108 -14.00 13.06 -9.73
CA TYR A 108 -12.57 12.77 -9.59
C TYR A 108 -11.75 13.25 -10.79
N VAL A 109 -12.29 13.13 -12.02
CA VAL A 109 -11.68 13.69 -13.24
C VAL A 109 -11.50 15.21 -13.12
N ASP A 110 -12.52 15.92 -12.66
CA ASP A 110 -12.47 17.38 -12.47
C ASP A 110 -11.41 17.79 -11.44
N PHE A 111 -11.22 16.97 -10.40
CA PHE A 111 -10.16 17.19 -9.43
C PHE A 111 -8.76 16.89 -10.04
N ILE A 112 -8.59 15.82 -10.81
CA ILE A 112 -7.34 15.57 -11.56
C ILE A 112 -6.99 16.76 -12.45
N ARG A 113 -7.97 17.27 -13.21
CA ARG A 113 -7.79 18.44 -14.09
C ARG A 113 -7.43 19.71 -13.32
N THR A 114 -8.01 19.88 -12.12
CA THR A 114 -7.62 20.95 -11.19
C THR A 114 -6.13 20.85 -10.85
N ILE A 115 -5.66 19.68 -10.42
CA ILE A 115 -4.23 19.45 -10.14
C ILE A 115 -3.37 19.70 -11.38
N ARG A 116 -3.72 19.11 -12.52
CA ARG A 116 -2.97 19.24 -13.78
C ARG A 116 -2.87 20.71 -14.24
N SER A 117 -3.92 21.51 -14.02
CA SER A 117 -3.91 22.94 -14.36
C SER A 117 -2.90 23.75 -13.56
N ARG A 118 -2.58 23.32 -12.32
CA ARG A 118 -1.60 23.97 -11.44
C ARG A 118 -0.21 23.37 -11.54
N HIS A 119 -0.13 22.09 -11.89
CA HIS A 119 1.12 21.37 -12.04
C HIS A 119 1.16 20.61 -13.39
N PRO A 120 1.34 21.33 -14.52
CA PRO A 120 1.25 20.74 -15.85
C PRO A 120 2.20 19.56 -16.07
N ASN A 121 3.39 19.61 -15.48
CA ASN A 121 4.45 18.63 -15.69
C ASN A 121 4.55 17.54 -14.61
N ALA A 122 3.81 17.66 -13.50
CA ALA A 122 3.95 16.73 -12.39
C ALA A 122 3.45 15.33 -12.75
N PHE A 123 4.15 14.27 -12.33
CA PHE A 123 3.58 12.93 -12.40
C PHE A 123 2.50 12.76 -11.33
N ILE A 124 1.28 12.40 -11.73
CA ILE A 124 0.16 12.29 -10.80
C ILE A 124 -0.05 10.81 -10.42
N VAL A 125 -0.04 10.52 -9.11
CA VAL A 125 -0.38 9.21 -8.56
C VAL A 125 -1.77 9.30 -7.92
N CYS A 126 -2.77 8.75 -8.60
CA CYS A 126 -4.13 8.63 -8.08
C CYS A 126 -4.23 7.40 -7.19
N SER A 127 -4.37 7.62 -5.89
CA SER A 127 -4.34 6.59 -4.87
C SER A 127 -5.58 6.59 -3.98
N LEU A 128 -5.77 5.45 -3.30
CA LEU A 128 -6.78 5.27 -2.27
C LEU A 128 -6.30 4.21 -1.28
N GLY A 129 -6.66 4.39 0.00
CA GLY A 129 -6.43 3.42 1.07
C GLY A 129 -5.55 3.96 2.21
N SER A 130 -5.23 3.15 3.22
CA SER A 130 -5.43 1.70 3.33
C SER A 130 -6.72 1.26 4.06
N MET A 131 -7.73 2.13 4.13
CA MET A 131 -8.98 1.88 4.84
C MET A 131 -10.04 1.19 3.96
N ASP A 132 -11.24 1.01 4.48
CA ASP A 132 -12.27 0.11 3.95
C ASP A 132 -12.85 0.54 2.58
N ALA A 133 -12.56 1.75 2.09
CA ALA A 133 -12.84 2.10 0.69
C ALA A 133 -12.02 1.25 -0.29
N THR A 134 -10.95 0.57 0.16
CA THR A 134 -10.16 -0.40 -0.62
C THR A 134 -10.42 -1.86 -0.28
N LYS A 135 -11.43 -2.16 0.56
CA LYS A 135 -11.77 -3.55 0.88
C LYS A 135 -12.18 -4.31 -0.38
N VAL A 136 -12.00 -5.63 -0.36
CA VAL A 136 -12.41 -6.51 -1.48
C VAL A 136 -13.90 -6.30 -1.78
N GLY A 137 -14.22 -6.01 -3.04
CA GLY A 137 -15.58 -5.74 -3.51
C GLY A 137 -16.01 -4.27 -3.41
N SER A 138 -15.16 -3.37 -2.87
CA SER A 138 -15.43 -1.93 -2.93
C SER A 138 -15.39 -1.40 -4.36
N PRO A 139 -16.36 -0.58 -4.80
CA PRO A 139 -16.36 0.02 -6.14
C PRO A 139 -15.42 1.24 -6.25
N TRP A 140 -14.95 1.79 -5.13
CA TRP A 140 -14.23 3.07 -5.10
C TRP A 140 -12.89 3.09 -5.83
N PRO A 141 -12.03 2.05 -5.76
CA PRO A 141 -10.85 1.96 -6.60
C PRO A 141 -11.20 2.00 -8.09
N GLY A 142 -12.30 1.34 -8.49
CA GLY A 142 -12.79 1.30 -9.86
C GLY A 142 -13.23 2.67 -10.40
N TYR A 143 -13.74 3.56 -9.55
CA TYR A 143 -14.04 4.94 -9.94
C TYR A 143 -12.76 5.73 -10.26
N ILE A 144 -11.69 5.51 -9.48
CA ILE A 144 -10.38 6.14 -9.73
C ILE A 144 -9.74 5.57 -11.01
N GLU A 145 -9.80 4.24 -11.21
CA GLU A 145 -9.32 3.60 -12.45
C GLU A 145 -10.05 4.14 -13.68
N SER A 146 -11.39 4.26 -13.61
CA SER A 146 -12.19 4.82 -14.69
C SER A 146 -11.85 6.29 -14.96
N ALA A 147 -11.60 7.08 -13.91
CA ALA A 147 -11.21 8.47 -14.05
C ALA A 147 -9.84 8.60 -14.74
N VAL A 148 -8.84 7.81 -14.33
CA VAL A 148 -7.51 7.82 -14.96
C VAL A 148 -7.58 7.34 -16.41
N GLN A 149 -8.35 6.29 -16.70
CA GLN A 149 -8.60 5.84 -18.08
C GLN A 149 -9.27 6.92 -18.93
N PHE A 150 -10.23 7.65 -18.35
CA PHE A 150 -10.88 8.77 -19.03
C PHE A 150 -9.90 9.88 -19.35
N VAL A 151 -9.07 10.30 -18.39
CA VAL A 151 -8.06 11.35 -18.59
C VAL A 151 -7.02 10.92 -19.63
N HIS A 152 -6.58 9.66 -19.61
CA HIS A 152 -5.69 9.10 -20.65
C HIS A 152 -6.30 9.24 -22.05
N ALA A 153 -7.58 8.90 -22.21
CA ALA A 153 -8.24 8.87 -23.51
C ALA A 153 -8.72 10.25 -24.00
N ALA A 154 -9.31 11.04 -23.11
CA ALA A 154 -9.97 12.31 -23.44
C ALA A 154 -9.00 13.50 -23.41
N ASP A 155 -8.06 13.51 -22.46
CA ASP A 155 -7.13 14.62 -22.25
C ASP A 155 -5.73 14.32 -22.81
N ASN A 156 -5.48 13.09 -23.29
CA ASN A 156 -4.19 12.61 -23.78
C ASN A 156 -3.04 12.80 -22.76
N ASP A 157 -3.37 12.77 -21.47
CA ASP A 157 -2.40 12.87 -20.38
C ASP A 157 -2.00 11.46 -19.93
N THR A 158 -0.78 11.06 -20.26
CA THR A 158 -0.20 9.76 -19.86
C THR A 158 0.69 9.88 -18.62
N ASN A 159 0.92 11.08 -18.10
CA ASN A 159 1.79 11.36 -16.95
C ASN A 159 1.01 11.21 -15.63
N ILE A 160 0.24 10.12 -15.54
CA ILE A 160 -0.69 9.83 -14.44
C ILE A 160 -0.90 8.31 -14.31
N THR A 161 -0.96 7.82 -13.08
CA THR A 161 -1.12 6.39 -12.78
C THR A 161 -2.04 6.15 -11.57
N THR A 162 -2.51 4.91 -11.42
CA THR A 162 -3.23 4.47 -10.22
C THR A 162 -2.34 3.68 -9.26
N PHE A 163 -2.57 3.86 -7.96
CA PHE A 163 -1.88 3.10 -6.91
C PHE A 163 -2.77 2.90 -5.67
N PHE A 164 -3.07 1.65 -5.31
CA PHE A 164 -3.96 1.38 -4.17
C PHE A 164 -3.22 0.75 -3.00
N PHE A 165 -3.37 1.32 -1.81
CA PHE A 165 -2.80 0.74 -0.60
C PHE A 165 -3.60 -0.51 -0.21
N PRO A 166 -2.94 -1.59 0.23
CA PRO A 166 -3.63 -2.81 0.61
C PRO A 166 -4.52 -2.58 1.85
N PHE A 167 -5.75 -3.07 1.79
CA PHE A 167 -6.66 -3.13 2.93
C PHE A 167 -6.28 -4.28 3.87
N ASP A 168 -6.17 -4.00 5.18
CA ASP A 168 -6.00 -5.02 6.21
C ASP A 168 -7.37 -5.38 6.81
N PRO A 169 -7.94 -6.57 6.52
CA PRO A 169 -9.25 -6.96 7.06
C PRO A 169 -9.26 -7.14 8.58
N ALA A 170 -8.09 -7.30 9.21
CA ALA A 170 -7.96 -7.35 10.67
C ALA A 170 -7.89 -5.95 11.30
N TRP A 171 -7.87 -4.88 10.50
CA TRP A 171 -7.71 -3.51 10.98
C TRP A 171 -8.73 -2.56 10.35
N THR A 172 -9.70 -2.13 11.15
CA THR A 172 -10.82 -1.26 10.69
C THR A 172 -10.70 0.20 11.14
N LYS A 173 -9.61 0.55 11.85
CA LYS A 173 -9.34 1.89 12.37
C LYS A 173 -8.42 2.68 11.42
N HIS A 174 -8.09 3.91 11.79
CA HIS A 174 -7.09 4.67 11.05
C HIS A 174 -5.72 3.97 11.09
N PRO A 175 -4.88 4.12 10.03
CA PRO A 175 -3.56 3.52 9.99
C PRO A 175 -2.67 3.94 11.17
N ARG A 176 -2.05 2.96 11.82
CA ARG A 176 -0.95 3.16 12.79
C ARG A 176 0.40 3.36 12.12
N VAL A 177 1.42 3.78 12.87
CA VAL A 177 2.81 3.91 12.38
C VAL A 177 3.26 2.67 11.58
N ARG A 178 2.99 1.46 12.07
CA ARG A 178 3.33 0.21 11.35
C ARG A 178 2.72 0.12 9.94
N HIS A 179 1.50 0.61 9.77
CA HIS A 179 0.84 0.66 8.46
C HIS A 179 1.44 1.76 7.60
N HIS A 180 1.68 2.95 8.17
CA HIS A 180 2.29 4.07 7.44
C HIS A 180 3.70 3.76 6.93
N LEU A 181 4.49 2.95 7.64
CA LEU A 181 5.78 2.47 7.17
C LEU A 181 5.63 1.62 5.89
N ILE A 182 4.69 0.68 5.89
CA ILE A 182 4.41 -0.18 4.72
C ILE A 182 3.87 0.65 3.56
N MET A 183 2.92 1.55 3.84
CA MET A 183 2.36 2.46 2.85
C MET A 183 3.46 3.34 2.24
N GLY A 184 4.33 3.92 3.08
CA GLY A 184 5.41 4.80 2.64
C GLY A 184 6.42 4.09 1.76
N GLN A 185 6.85 2.89 2.16
CA GLN A 185 7.76 2.08 1.35
C GLN A 185 7.13 1.71 -0.01
N ASN A 186 5.90 1.18 0.00
CA ASN A 186 5.24 0.76 -1.25
C ASN A 186 5.02 1.92 -2.21
N LEU A 187 4.71 3.11 -1.69
CA LEU A 187 4.54 4.31 -2.51
C LEU A 187 5.89 4.82 -3.03
N ALA A 188 6.95 4.80 -2.21
CA ALA A 188 8.30 5.18 -2.64
C ALA A 188 8.82 4.27 -3.75
N ASP A 189 8.64 2.95 -3.63
CA ASP A 189 9.01 1.99 -4.67
C ASP A 189 8.25 2.26 -5.97
N HIS A 190 6.95 2.53 -5.86
CA HIS A 190 6.13 2.84 -7.03
C HIS A 190 6.54 4.14 -7.72
N ILE A 191 6.79 5.20 -6.96
CA ILE A 191 7.24 6.48 -7.52
C ILE A 191 8.63 6.33 -8.14
N SER A 192 9.56 5.63 -7.47
CA SER A 192 10.91 5.39 -7.99
C SER A 192 10.88 4.65 -9.34
N ASP A 193 10.07 3.60 -9.45
CA ASP A 193 9.86 2.85 -10.70
C ASP A 193 9.32 3.74 -11.82
N LYS A 194 8.32 4.58 -11.53
CA LYS A 194 7.66 5.42 -12.54
C LYS A 194 8.50 6.62 -12.96
N MET A 195 9.22 7.22 -12.03
CA MET A 195 10.03 8.41 -12.29
C MET A 195 11.46 8.07 -12.73
N GLY A 196 11.88 6.80 -12.60
CA GLY A 196 13.28 6.41 -12.80
C GLY A 196 14.22 7.03 -11.76
N TRP A 197 13.69 7.37 -10.59
CA TRP A 197 14.50 7.96 -9.52
C TRP A 197 15.35 6.88 -8.85
N VAL A 198 16.66 7.11 -8.81
CA VAL A 198 17.59 6.28 -8.05
C VAL A 198 17.58 6.82 -6.63
N THR A 199 17.01 6.06 -5.69
CA THR A 199 17.05 6.44 -4.28
C THR A 199 18.49 6.33 -3.79
N GLY A 200 19.03 7.39 -3.17
CA GLY A 200 20.44 7.52 -2.74
C GLY A 200 20.87 6.58 -1.62
N ILE A 201 20.01 5.62 -1.25
CA ILE A 201 20.40 4.49 -0.44
C ILE A 201 21.03 3.49 -1.41
N GLU A 202 22.36 3.30 -1.34
CA GLU A 202 22.93 2.05 -1.81
C GLU A 202 22.10 0.94 -1.19
N ASN A 203 21.29 0.28 -2.00
CA ASN A 203 20.45 -0.82 -1.59
C ASN A 203 21.38 -1.93 -1.08
N ILE A 204 21.74 -1.88 0.21
CA ILE A 204 22.28 -3.03 0.93
C ILE A 204 21.20 -4.14 1.03
N PHE A 205 19.99 -3.86 0.53
CA PHE A 205 18.97 -4.81 0.16
C PHE A 205 18.59 -4.71 -1.33
N THR A 206 19.54 -4.84 -2.26
CA THR A 206 19.20 -5.32 -3.61
C THR A 206 18.79 -6.79 -3.51
N THR A 207 17.61 -7.04 -2.98
CA THR A 207 16.82 -8.16 -3.46
C THR A 207 15.80 -7.53 -4.38
N GLN A 208 16.07 -7.58 -5.69
CA GLN A 208 15.04 -7.39 -6.71
C GLN A 208 13.72 -7.94 -6.15
N SER A 209 12.70 -7.08 -6.09
CA SER A 209 11.33 -7.52 -5.83
C SER A 209 11.12 -8.78 -6.65
N PRO A 210 10.77 -9.91 -6.03
CA PRO A 210 10.80 -11.18 -6.73
C PRO A 210 9.91 -11.07 -7.95
N ASN A 211 10.44 -11.36 -9.14
CA ASN A 211 9.60 -11.39 -10.34
C ASN A 211 8.65 -12.58 -10.30
N ASN A 212 9.01 -13.62 -9.55
CA ASN A 212 8.27 -14.89 -9.44
C ASN A 212 8.12 -15.35 -7.99
N PHE A 213 7.13 -16.21 -7.76
CA PHE A 213 7.08 -17.04 -6.57
C PHE A 213 8.25 -18.02 -6.61
N GLU A 214 8.96 -18.15 -5.50
CA GLU A 214 10.10 -19.06 -5.40
C GLU A 214 10.17 -19.69 -4.01
N LEU A 215 10.46 -20.99 -3.96
CA LEU A 215 10.84 -21.69 -2.75
C LEU A 215 12.26 -22.23 -2.93
N LEU A 216 13.20 -21.74 -2.14
CA LEU A 216 14.60 -22.14 -2.22
C LEU A 216 14.86 -23.43 -1.43
N GLN A 217 15.94 -24.10 -1.80
CA GLN A 217 16.48 -25.21 -1.02
C GLN A 217 16.89 -24.71 0.37
N ASN A 218 16.49 -25.43 1.42
CA ASN A 218 16.88 -25.11 2.79
C ASN A 218 18.42 -25.19 2.93
N TYR A 219 19.00 -24.33 3.76
CA TYR A 219 20.44 -24.33 4.02
C TYR A 219 20.74 -24.19 5.53
N PRO A 220 21.59 -25.05 6.10
CA PRO A 220 22.26 -26.19 5.44
C PRO A 220 21.27 -27.30 5.05
N ASN A 221 21.64 -28.16 4.10
CA ASN A 221 20.96 -29.42 3.77
C ASN A 221 22.02 -30.44 3.28
N PRO A 222 22.33 -31.52 4.02
CA PRO A 222 21.67 -31.97 5.24
C PRO A 222 21.83 -30.99 6.41
N PHE A 223 20.92 -31.02 7.39
CA PHE A 223 20.92 -30.08 8.51
C PHE A 223 20.89 -30.79 9.87
N ASN A 224 21.39 -30.10 10.92
CA ASN A 224 21.39 -30.58 12.30
C ASN A 224 21.47 -29.44 13.32
N PRO A 225 20.52 -29.30 14.26
CA PRO A 225 19.11 -29.67 14.13
C PRO A 225 18.30 -28.56 13.43
N SER A 226 18.94 -27.45 13.07
CA SER A 226 18.29 -26.28 12.47
C SER A 226 18.74 -26.00 11.04
N THR A 227 17.83 -25.41 10.27
CA THR A 227 18.05 -24.96 8.90
C THR A 227 17.25 -23.70 8.63
N LYS A 228 17.60 -22.98 7.56
CA LYS A 228 16.86 -21.80 7.10
C LYS A 228 16.18 -22.12 5.78
N ILE A 229 14.89 -21.80 5.70
CA ILE A 229 14.09 -21.94 4.48
C ILE A 229 13.82 -20.53 3.96
N LYS A 230 14.26 -20.28 2.73
CA LYS A 230 14.04 -19.01 2.05
C LYS A 230 12.98 -19.16 0.97
N TYR A 231 12.12 -18.17 0.83
CA TYR A 231 11.14 -18.10 -0.23
C TYR A 231 10.86 -16.66 -0.64
N SER A 232 10.21 -16.50 -1.79
CA SER A 232 9.89 -15.19 -2.34
C SER A 232 8.44 -15.13 -2.80
N VAL A 233 7.83 -14.00 -2.51
CA VAL A 233 6.47 -13.64 -2.93
C VAL A 233 6.60 -12.47 -3.91
N PRO A 234 6.19 -12.62 -5.18
CA PRO A 234 6.27 -11.56 -6.16
C PRO A 234 5.13 -10.57 -5.98
N ARG A 235 5.26 -9.42 -6.63
CA ARG A 235 4.15 -8.49 -6.78
C ARG A 235 3.20 -9.02 -7.87
N VAL A 236 1.97 -9.40 -7.49
CA VAL A 236 0.97 -9.93 -8.42
C VAL A 236 -0.14 -8.91 -8.65
N GLY A 237 -0.06 -8.16 -9.75
CA GLY A 237 -1.04 -7.13 -10.11
C GLY A 237 -1.09 -5.96 -9.12
N ALA A 238 -2.28 -5.39 -8.89
CA ALA A 238 -2.52 -4.31 -7.92
C ALA A 238 -2.58 -4.79 -6.45
N ARG A 239 -2.51 -6.12 -6.20
CA ARG A 239 -2.54 -6.70 -4.86
C ARG A 239 -1.13 -7.02 -4.39
N CYS A 240 -0.75 -6.45 -3.26
CA CYS A 240 0.60 -6.60 -2.71
C CYS A 240 0.65 -7.56 -1.51
N ILE A 241 -0.40 -8.38 -1.27
CA ILE A 241 -0.50 -9.33 -0.14
C ILE A 241 -1.15 -10.63 -0.62
N VAL A 242 -0.57 -11.78 -0.29
CA VAL A 242 -1.10 -13.12 -0.61
C VAL A 242 -1.11 -14.01 0.63
N PRO A 243 -2.09 -14.93 0.77
CA PRO A 243 -2.04 -15.95 1.82
C PRO A 243 -0.87 -16.89 1.57
N VAL A 244 0.00 -17.07 2.56
CA VAL A 244 1.17 -17.94 2.51
C VAL A 244 1.07 -19.02 3.60
N GLN A 245 1.22 -20.27 3.19
CA GLN A 245 1.45 -21.41 4.08
C GLN A 245 2.79 -22.07 3.75
N LEU A 246 3.59 -22.32 4.78
CA LEU A 246 4.81 -23.13 4.69
C LEU A 246 4.69 -24.27 5.70
N ILE A 247 4.56 -25.49 5.21
CA ILE A 247 4.29 -26.68 6.03
C ILE A 247 5.36 -27.74 5.76
N VAL A 248 5.81 -28.42 6.83
CA VAL A 248 6.75 -29.55 6.78
C VAL A 248 5.99 -30.86 6.90
N TYR A 249 6.34 -31.82 6.04
CA TYR A 249 5.75 -33.15 5.94
C TYR A 249 6.79 -34.25 6.13
N ASP A 250 6.37 -35.40 6.66
CA ASP A 250 7.16 -36.64 6.62
C ASP A 250 7.05 -37.36 5.26
N VAL A 251 7.73 -38.50 5.11
CA VAL A 251 7.72 -39.30 3.87
C VAL A 251 6.37 -39.95 3.55
N LEU A 252 5.45 -40.01 4.53
CA LEU A 252 4.09 -40.54 4.37
C LEU A 252 3.09 -39.42 4.05
N GLY A 253 3.53 -38.16 4.05
CA GLY A 253 2.68 -36.99 3.81
C GLY A 253 1.95 -36.49 5.05
N ASN A 254 2.34 -36.93 6.26
CA ASN A 254 1.78 -36.38 7.49
C ASN A 254 2.37 -34.98 7.75
N GLU A 255 1.51 -34.04 8.14
CA GLU A 255 1.92 -32.70 8.57
C GLU A 255 2.65 -32.77 9.91
N MET A 256 3.93 -32.38 9.92
CA MET A 256 4.77 -32.38 11.11
C MET A 256 4.78 -31.03 11.80
N VAL A 257 4.87 -29.93 11.04
CA VAL A 257 4.85 -28.56 11.57
C VAL A 257 4.44 -27.56 10.50
N THR A 258 3.62 -26.57 10.89
CA THR A 258 3.33 -25.38 10.09
C THR A 258 4.25 -24.25 10.52
N LEU A 259 5.15 -23.84 9.63
CA LEU A 259 6.14 -22.80 9.88
C LEU A 259 5.60 -21.39 9.59
N VAL A 260 4.69 -21.28 8.63
CA VAL A 260 4.01 -20.02 8.25
C VAL A 260 2.56 -20.34 7.91
N ASN A 261 1.63 -19.51 8.37
CA ASN A 261 0.21 -19.55 7.97
C ASN A 261 -0.41 -18.16 8.14
N GLU A 262 -0.01 -17.23 7.27
CA GLU A 262 -0.43 -15.83 7.35
C GLU A 262 -0.42 -15.15 5.99
N HIS A 263 -1.00 -13.96 5.92
CA HIS A 263 -0.95 -13.12 4.73
C HIS A 263 0.39 -12.37 4.69
N LYS A 264 1.18 -12.58 3.63
CA LYS A 264 2.49 -11.95 3.45
C LYS A 264 2.45 -10.94 2.30
N PRO A 265 3.10 -9.77 2.44
CA PRO A 265 3.30 -8.89 1.32
C PRO A 265 4.25 -9.47 0.25
N ALA A 266 4.47 -8.74 -0.84
CA ALA A 266 5.56 -9.07 -1.76
C ALA A 266 6.92 -8.87 -1.05
N GLY A 267 7.85 -9.79 -1.27
CA GLY A 267 9.15 -9.74 -0.63
C GLY A 267 9.86 -11.09 -0.57
N LYS A 268 11.09 -11.08 -0.05
CA LYS A 268 11.84 -12.30 0.28
C LYS A 268 11.76 -12.56 1.77
N TYR A 269 11.53 -13.82 2.12
CA TYR A 269 11.33 -14.27 3.48
C TYR A 269 12.31 -15.37 3.81
N GLU A 270 12.69 -15.43 5.09
CA GLU A 270 13.50 -16.48 5.66
C GLU A 270 12.81 -16.96 6.94
N VAL A 271 12.69 -18.27 7.08
CA VAL A 271 12.15 -18.90 8.29
C VAL A 271 13.16 -19.90 8.80
N GLU A 272 13.47 -19.81 10.09
CA GLU A 272 14.28 -20.79 10.78
C GLU A 272 13.41 -21.98 11.19
N PHE A 273 13.87 -23.18 10.86
CA PHE A 273 13.23 -24.42 11.26
C PHE A 273 14.17 -25.21 12.15
N SER A 274 13.71 -25.54 13.37
CA SER A 274 14.40 -26.41 14.31
C SER A 274 13.68 -27.75 14.44
N ALA A 275 14.39 -28.82 14.12
CA ALA A 275 13.85 -30.19 14.11
C ALA A 275 14.26 -30.99 15.36
N ASN A 276 14.45 -30.33 16.49
CA ASN A 276 14.84 -30.97 17.76
C ASN A 276 13.94 -32.16 18.14
N HIS A 277 12.64 -32.05 17.83
CA HIS A 277 11.62 -33.04 18.16
C HIS A 277 11.41 -34.14 17.10
N LEU A 278 12.16 -34.09 16.00
CA LEU A 278 12.02 -35.03 14.88
C LEU A 278 13.18 -36.03 14.83
N SER A 279 12.95 -37.22 14.28
CA SER A 279 14.00 -38.24 14.08
C SER A 279 14.83 -37.95 12.84
N SER A 280 16.09 -38.41 12.78
CA SER A 280 16.89 -38.36 11.55
C SER A 280 16.13 -38.99 10.38
N GLY A 281 16.13 -38.34 9.22
CA GLY A 281 15.31 -38.80 8.11
C GLY A 281 15.10 -37.76 7.02
N THR A 282 14.39 -38.18 5.97
CA THR A 282 13.97 -37.30 4.87
C THR A 282 12.64 -36.65 5.23
N TYR A 283 12.54 -35.36 4.97
CA TYR A 283 11.32 -34.57 5.11
C TYR A 283 11.08 -33.75 3.85
N PHE A 284 9.84 -33.30 3.68
CA PHE A 284 9.45 -32.39 2.62
C PHE A 284 8.93 -31.11 3.24
N TYR A 285 9.08 -29.99 2.55
CA TYR A 285 8.40 -28.75 2.91
C TYR A 285 7.75 -28.14 1.68
N GLU A 286 6.55 -27.63 1.88
CA GLU A 286 5.70 -27.08 0.83
C GLU A 286 5.36 -25.63 1.13
N LEU A 287 5.55 -24.78 0.13
CA LEU A 287 5.05 -23.41 0.12
C LEU A 287 3.79 -23.35 -0.74
N ARG A 288 2.67 -22.92 -0.14
CA ARG A 288 1.46 -22.50 -0.86
C ARG A 288 1.32 -20.99 -0.76
N ALA A 289 1.20 -20.32 -1.90
CA ALA A 289 1.01 -18.87 -1.96
C ALA A 289 0.01 -18.50 -3.06
N GLY A 290 -1.27 -18.32 -2.71
CA GLY A 290 -2.35 -18.27 -3.70
C GLY A 290 -2.42 -19.56 -4.51
N ASP A 291 -2.35 -19.47 -5.85
CA ASP A 291 -2.33 -20.63 -6.76
C ASP A 291 -0.94 -21.27 -6.91
N PHE A 292 0.11 -20.65 -6.37
CA PHE A 292 1.47 -21.19 -6.42
C PHE A 292 1.65 -22.27 -5.36
N ILE A 293 2.15 -23.44 -5.78
CA ILE A 293 2.55 -24.54 -4.90
C ILE A 293 3.97 -24.98 -5.29
N SER A 294 4.87 -25.06 -4.32
CA SER A 294 6.21 -25.60 -4.54
C SER A 294 6.63 -26.48 -3.37
N VAL A 295 7.23 -27.63 -3.69
CA VAL A 295 7.69 -28.62 -2.70
C VAL A 295 9.20 -28.83 -2.86
N LYS A 296 9.91 -28.93 -1.73
CA LYS A 296 11.34 -29.25 -1.69
C LYS A 296 11.60 -30.33 -0.63
N LYS A 297 12.68 -31.08 -0.83
CA LYS A 297 13.13 -32.17 0.04
C LYS A 297 14.26 -31.68 0.94
N MET A 298 14.26 -32.06 2.21
CA MET A 298 15.35 -31.81 3.16
C MET A 298 15.75 -33.08 3.90
N LEU A 299 17.00 -33.15 4.35
CA LEU A 299 17.57 -34.30 5.07
C LEU A 299 18.06 -33.85 6.45
N LEU A 300 17.42 -34.38 7.50
CA LEU A 300 17.83 -34.19 8.88
C LEU A 300 18.81 -35.29 9.27
N VAL A 301 19.98 -34.91 9.79
CA VAL A 301 21.01 -35.84 10.27
C VAL A 301 21.36 -35.47 11.71
N LYS A 302 20.89 -36.25 12.68
CA LYS A 302 21.36 -36.18 14.07
C LYS A 302 22.59 -37.05 14.29
#